data_AF-A0A967ZAG9-F1
#
_entry.id   AF-A0A967ZAG9-F1
#
_cell.length_a   1.000
_cell.length_b   1.000
_cell.length_c   1.000
_cell.angle_alpha   90.00
_cell.angle_beta   90.00
_cell.angle_gamma   90.00
#
_symmetry.space_group_name_H-M   'P 1'
#
loop_
_entity.id
_entity.type
_entity.pdbx_description
1 polymer ?
#
loop_
_entity_poly.entity_id
_entity_poly.type
_entity_poly.pdbx_seq_one_letter_code
_entity_poly.pdbx_strand_id
1 'polypeptide(L)'
;REAFVPENERDLAFADIEIPLPHGQCMMAPKVEARLLQELAIEPTDRVLEIGTGSGYLAACLARLADSVVSLEIFGDLCDAARTRLEQAGVDNVELWNQDAM
;
A
#
# COMPACT_ATOMS: atom_id res chain seq x y z
N ARG A 1 -8.32 3.11 -5.01
CA ARG A 1 -8.44 3.15 -3.54
C ARG A 1 -9.42 2.12 -3.03
N GLU A 2 -10.70 2.15 -3.43
CA GLU A 2 -11.72 1.15 -3.04
C GLU A 2 -11.26 -0.31 -3.10
N ALA A 3 -10.56 -0.70 -4.17
CA ALA A 3 -10.03 -2.06 -4.33
C ALA A 3 -9.07 -2.51 -3.22
N PHE A 4 -8.48 -1.56 -2.48
CA PHE A 4 -7.52 -1.82 -1.41
C PHE A 4 -8.14 -1.77 -0.01
N VAL A 5 -9.41 -1.40 0.09
CA VAL A 5 -10.14 -1.30 1.35
C VAL A 5 -10.74 -2.67 1.72
N PRO A 6 -10.75 -3.08 3.00
CA PRO A 6 -11.52 -4.24 3.45
C PRO A 6 -12.97 -4.20 2.99
N GLU A 7 -13.57 -5.34 2.67
CA GLU A 7 -14.89 -5.37 2.01
C GLU A 7 -15.98 -4.68 2.83
N ASN A 8 -15.93 -4.81 4.15
CA ASN A 8 -16.86 -4.22 5.09
C ASN A 8 -16.71 -2.69 5.25
N GLU A 9 -15.62 -2.11 4.76
CA GLU A 9 -15.28 -0.68 4.91
C GLU A 9 -15.29 0.07 3.57
N ARG A 10 -15.70 -0.58 2.47
CA ARG A 10 -15.64 0.01 1.11
C ARG A 10 -16.42 1.32 0.97
N ASP A 11 -17.53 1.48 1.69
CA ASP A 11 -18.32 2.72 1.69
C ASP A 11 -17.52 3.91 2.24
N LEU A 12 -16.48 3.65 3.05
CA LEU A 12 -15.59 4.65 3.61
C LEU A 12 -14.34 4.90 2.75
N ALA A 13 -14.21 4.25 1.59
CA ALA A 13 -12.98 4.29 0.80
C ALA A 13 -12.51 5.69 0.42
N PHE A 14 -13.42 6.65 0.25
CA PHE A 14 -13.08 8.04 -0.08
C PHE A 14 -13.27 9.02 1.10
N ALA A 15 -13.67 8.52 2.27
CA ALA A 15 -13.68 9.33 3.46
C ALA A 15 -12.24 9.70 3.84
N ASP A 16 -12.04 10.93 4.31
CA ASP A 16 -10.72 11.42 4.72
C ASP A 16 -10.37 10.95 6.14
N ILE A 17 -10.36 9.64 6.33
CA ILE A 17 -10.14 8.95 7.61
C ILE A 17 -9.17 7.78 7.42
N GLU A 18 -8.58 7.34 8.53
CA GLU A 18 -7.90 6.05 8.58
C GLU A 18 -8.93 4.92 8.53
N ILE A 19 -8.59 3.85 7.82
CA ILE A 19 -9.44 2.65 7.76
C ILE A 19 -8.74 1.53 8.55
N PRO A 20 -9.38 0.98 9.58
CA PRO A 20 -8.80 -0.12 10.35
C PRO A 20 -8.47 -1.33 9.49
N LEU A 21 -7.32 -1.94 9.77
CA LEU A 21 -6.88 -3.22 9.22
C LEU A 21 -6.69 -4.21 10.39
N PRO A 22 -6.58 -5.53 10.10
CA PRO A 22 -6.15 -6.52 11.08
C PRO A 22 -4.88 -6.12 11.87
N HIS A 23 -4.66 -6.78 13.02
CA HIS A 23 -3.49 -6.57 13.88
C HIS A 23 -3.31 -5.14 14.40
N GLY A 24 -4.41 -4.38 14.48
CA GLY A 24 -4.39 -2.98 14.93
C GLY A 24 -3.70 -2.02 13.94
N GLN A 25 -3.47 -2.46 12.70
CA GLN A 25 -2.91 -1.62 11.66
C GLN A 25 -3.98 -0.72 11.06
N CYS A 26 -3.58 0.26 10.25
CA CYS A 26 -4.52 1.12 9.54
C CYS A 26 -4.03 1.46 8.14
N MET A 27 -4.98 1.61 7.21
CA MET A 27 -4.76 2.29 5.95
C MET A 27 -4.88 3.80 6.20
N MET A 28 -3.87 4.56 5.79
CA MET A 28 -3.80 5.99 6.02
C MET A 28 -4.95 6.76 5.35
N ALA A 29 -5.29 7.91 5.91
CA ALA A 29 -6.22 8.84 5.27
C ALA A 29 -5.67 9.28 3.89
N PRO A 30 -6.52 9.44 2.86
CA PRO A 30 -6.10 9.79 1.51
C PRO A 30 -5.22 11.06 1.45
N LYS A 31 -5.51 12.08 2.27
CA LYS A 31 -4.70 13.30 2.30
C LYS A 31 -3.26 13.05 2.78
N VAL A 32 -3.07 12.10 3.69
CA VAL A 32 -1.76 11.80 4.28
C VAL A 32 -0.91 11.08 3.24
N GLU A 33 -1.46 10.08 2.57
CA GLU A 33 -0.77 9.38 1.47
C GLU A 33 -0.43 10.33 0.32
N ALA A 34 -1.37 11.19 -0.10
CA ALA A 34 -1.11 12.17 -1.15
C ALA A 34 0.03 13.12 -0.77
N ARG A 35 0.05 13.60 0.48
CA ARG A 35 1.12 14.47 0.99
C ARG A 35 2.46 13.73 1.04
N LEU A 36 2.47 12.48 1.51
CA LEU A 36 3.68 11.65 1.55
C LEU A 36 4.27 11.49 0.14
N LEU A 37 3.45 11.10 -0.84
CA LEU A 37 3.90 10.90 -2.22
C LEU A 37 4.46 12.19 -2.85
N GLN A 38 3.86 13.34 -2.55
CA GLN A 38 4.36 14.64 -3.02
C GLN A 38 5.73 14.97 -2.42
N GLU A 39 5.93 14.72 -1.13
CA GLU A 39 7.18 15.04 -0.44
C GLU A 39 8.31 14.07 -0.80
N LEU A 40 8.00 12.82 -1.15
CA LEU A 40 8.99 11.84 -1.61
C LEU A 40 9.60 12.22 -2.98
N ALA A 41 8.92 13.04 -3.78
CA ALA A 41 9.40 13.54 -5.08
C ALA A 41 9.95 12.42 -6.00
N ILE A 42 9.23 11.29 -6.05
CA ILE A 42 9.64 10.07 -6.75
C ILE A 42 9.82 10.32 -8.25
N GLU A 43 10.94 9.87 -8.79
CA GLU A 43 11.23 9.87 -10.22
C GLU A 43 10.98 8.48 -10.84
N PRO A 44 10.63 8.40 -12.15
CA PRO A 44 10.38 7.12 -12.83
C PRO A 44 11.53 6.12 -12.84
N THR A 45 12.74 6.55 -12.44
CA THR A 45 13.94 5.70 -12.34
C THR A 45 14.23 5.22 -10.92
N ASP A 46 13.45 5.66 -9.94
CA ASP A 46 13.69 5.34 -8.54
C ASP A 46 13.32 3.89 -8.22
N ARG A 47 14.07 3.34 -7.27
CA ARG A 47 13.79 2.03 -6.66
C ARG A 47 13.41 2.26 -5.21
N VAL A 48 12.17 1.95 -4.85
CA VAL A 48 11.59 2.30 -3.57
C VAL A 48 11.58 1.09 -2.63
N LEU A 49 11.91 1.31 -1.36
CA LEU A 49 11.63 0.38 -0.27
C LEU A 49 10.48 0.94 0.58
N GLU A 50 9.39 0.20 0.66
CA GLU A 50 8.26 0.46 1.54
C GLU A 50 8.32 -0.51 2.74
N ILE A 51 8.22 0.02 3.96
CA ILE A 51 8.12 -0.79 5.19
C ILE A 51 6.71 -0.62 5.74
N GLY A 52 5.97 -1.73 5.81
CA GLY A 52 4.56 -1.76 6.18
C GLY A 52 3.65 -1.66 4.96
N THR A 53 3.48 -2.76 4.22
CA THR A 53 2.57 -2.82 3.07
C THR A 53 1.12 -2.51 3.45
N GLY A 54 0.66 -3.01 4.60
CA GLY A 54 -0.71 -2.84 5.08
C GLY A 54 -1.75 -3.29 4.05
N SER A 55 -2.53 -2.34 3.53
CA SER A 55 -3.55 -2.63 2.51
C SER A 55 -2.99 -2.88 1.11
N GLY A 56 -1.75 -2.46 0.84
CA GLY A 56 -1.11 -2.43 -0.48
C GLY A 56 -1.43 -1.18 -1.32
N TYR A 57 -2.21 -0.23 -0.80
CA TYR A 57 -2.59 0.95 -1.58
C TYR A 57 -1.43 1.91 -1.82
N LEU A 58 -0.62 2.19 -0.79
CA LEU A 58 0.56 3.04 -0.94
C LEU A 58 1.57 2.39 -1.89
N ALA A 59 1.85 1.09 -1.74
CA ALA A 59 2.63 0.29 -2.69
C ALA A 59 2.18 0.48 -4.14
N ALA A 60 0.87 0.40 -4.41
CA ALA A 60 0.30 0.61 -5.74
C ALA A 60 0.48 2.05 -6.26
N CYS A 61 0.44 3.05 -5.37
CA CYS A 61 0.73 4.43 -5.72
C CYS A 61 2.21 4.66 -6.02
N LEU A 62 3.11 4.10 -5.21
CA LEU A 62 4.56 4.15 -5.42
C LEU A 62 4.94 3.49 -6.76
N ALA A 63 4.37 2.33 -7.04
CA ALA A 63 4.56 1.57 -8.28
C ALA A 63 4.20 2.34 -9.56
N ARG A 64 3.22 3.26 -9.47
CA ARG A 64 2.84 4.11 -10.61
C ARG A 64 3.81 5.27 -10.86
N LEU A 65 4.69 5.56 -9.91
CA LEU A 65 5.63 6.69 -9.96
C LEU A 65 7.08 6.26 -10.11
N ALA A 66 7.46 5.11 -9.54
CA ALA A 66 8.81 4.56 -9.51
C ALA A 66 9.04 3.47 -10.58
N ASP A 67 10.31 3.12 -10.81
CA ASP A 67 10.69 1.97 -11.64
C ASP A 67 10.27 0.65 -10.97
N SER A 68 10.60 0.50 -9.69
CA SER A 68 10.27 -0.70 -8.90
C SER A 68 10.06 -0.38 -7.42
N VAL A 69 9.23 -1.20 -6.77
CA VAL A 69 8.95 -1.12 -5.34
C VAL A 69 9.21 -2.48 -4.69
N VAL A 70 9.99 -2.50 -3.62
CA VAL A 70 10.03 -3.62 -2.68
C VAL A 70 9.21 -3.22 -1.46
N SER A 71 8.24 -4.04 -1.06
CA SER A 71 7.36 -3.76 0.06
C SER A 71 7.42 -4.89 1.09
N LEU A 72 7.71 -4.54 2.34
CA LEU A 72 7.84 -5.47 3.46
C LEU A 72 6.59 -5.40 4.36
N GLU A 73 6.05 -6.55 4.73
CA GLU A 73 4.93 -6.67 5.66
C GLU A 73 5.20 -7.76 6.69
N ILE A 74 5.02 -7.45 7.98
CA ILE A 74 5.30 -8.41 9.05
C ILE A 74 4.15 -9.41 9.23
N PHE A 75 2.90 -9.01 8.95
CA PHE A 75 1.73 -9.87 9.11
C PHE A 75 1.38 -10.61 7.81
N GLY A 76 1.49 -11.95 7.83
CA GLY A 76 1.35 -12.78 6.63
C GLY A 76 -0.01 -12.63 5.93
N ASP A 77 -1.10 -12.51 6.68
CA ASP A 77 -2.44 -12.31 6.15
C ASP A 77 -2.62 -10.93 5.48
N LEU A 78 -1.99 -9.88 6.00
CA LEU A 78 -1.95 -8.58 5.32
C LEU A 78 -1.13 -8.65 4.03
N CYS A 79 0.01 -9.34 4.06
CA CYS A 79 0.87 -9.53 2.89
C CYS A 79 0.12 -10.25 1.76
N ASP A 80 -0.58 -11.34 2.08
CA ASP A 80 -1.35 -12.12 1.10
C ASP A 80 -2.55 -11.34 0.54
N ALA A 81 -3.24 -10.57 1.39
CA ALA A 81 -4.34 -9.72 0.97
C ALA A 81 -3.87 -8.58 0.06
N ALA A 82 -2.74 -7.94 0.40
CA ALA A 82 -2.14 -6.90 -0.42
C ALA A 82 -1.69 -7.45 -1.78
N ARG A 83 -1.06 -8.64 -1.81
CA ARG A 83 -0.67 -9.32 -3.06
C ARG A 83 -1.87 -9.51 -3.99
N THR A 84 -2.95 -10.07 -3.46
CA THR A 84 -4.20 -10.29 -4.22
C THR A 84 -4.74 -8.99 -4.80
N ARG A 85 -4.74 -7.90 -4.03
CA ARG A 85 -5.24 -6.59 -4.48
C ARG A 85 -4.36 -5.96 -5.55
N LEU A 86 -3.04 -6.07 -5.42
CA LEU A 86 -2.08 -5.56 -6.41
C LEU A 86 -2.23 -6.31 -7.74
N GLU A 87 -2.34 -7.64 -7.68
CA GLU A 87 -2.59 -8.48 -8.87
C GLU A 87 -3.90 -8.08 -9.55
N GLN A 88 -4.99 -7.93 -8.79
CA GLN A 88 -6.28 -7.48 -9.32
C GLN A 88 -6.25 -6.06 -9.90
N ALA A 89 -5.39 -5.19 -9.36
CA ALA A 89 -5.17 -3.84 -9.85
C ALA A 89 -4.21 -3.79 -11.05
N GLY A 90 -3.61 -4.92 -11.46
CA GLY A 90 -2.66 -5.00 -12.56
C GLY A 90 -1.33 -4.31 -12.26
N VAL A 91 -0.91 -4.28 -10.99
CA VAL A 91 0.37 -3.72 -10.58
C VAL A 91 1.42 -4.83 -10.62
N ASP A 92 2.43 -4.66 -11.47
CA ASP A 92 3.42 -5.70 -11.83
C ASP A 92 4.84 -5.39 -11.35
N ASN A 93 5.14 -4.16 -10.95
CA ASN A 93 6.46 -3.73 -10.48
C ASN A 93 6.56 -3.57 -8.94
N VAL A 94 5.76 -4.33 -8.18
CA VAL A 94 5.87 -4.44 -6.72
C VAL A 94 6.31 -5.85 -6.33
N GLU A 95 7.42 -5.94 -5.61
CA GLU A 95 7.90 -7.17 -4.98
C GLU A 95 7.52 -7.18 -3.50
N LEU A 96 6.65 -8.14 -3.11
CA LEU A 96 6.11 -8.24 -1.75
C LEU A 96 6.78 -9.33 -0.93
N TRP A 97 7.25 -8.96 0.26
CA TRP A 97 7.92 -9.86 1.19
C TRP A 97 7.18 -9.88 2.53
N ASN A 98 6.83 -11.08 3.00
CA ASN A 98 6.41 -11.22 4.39
C ASN A 98 7.67 -11.31 5.27
N GLN A 99 8.08 -10.18 5.86
CA GLN A 99 9.34 -10.09 6.60
C GLN A 99 9.28 -8.97 7.64
N ASP A 100 9.97 -9.19 8.76
CA ASP A 100 10.38 -8.09 9.64
C ASP A 100 11.47 -7.25 8.94
N ALA A 101 11.41 -5.93 9.11
CA ALA A 101 12.39 -5.00 8.56
C ALA A 101 13.65 -4.85 9.43
N MET A 102 13.66 -5.44 10.64
CA MET A 102 14.81 -5.46 11.56
C MET A 102 15.75 -6.65 11.36
#